data_AF-A0A5C4Y4X1-F1
#
_entry.id   AF-A0A5C4Y4X1-F1
#
_cell.length_a   1.000
_cell.length_b   1.000
_cell.length_c   1.000
_cell.angle_alpha   90.00
_cell.angle_beta   90.00
_cell.angle_gamma   90.00
#
_symmetry.space_group_name_H-M   'P 1'
#
loop_
_entity.id
_entity.type
_entity.pdbx_description
1 polymer ?
#
loop_
_entity_poly.entity_id
_entity_poly.type
_entity_poly.pdbx_seq_one_letter_code
_entity_poly.pdbx_strand_id
1 'polypeptide(L)' 'MSEQQTALESLAEFHRHKIDLAGEILVINVGRDVGESTRAEIEYARARGKRVRWLEPEEGRGKP' A
#
# COMPACT_ATOMS: atom_id res chain seq x y z
N MET A 1 9.29 -23.12 -7.03
CA MET A 1 8.68 -21.78 -7.21
C MET A 1 8.35 -21.62 -8.68
N SER A 2 7.13 -21.22 -9.04
CA SER A 2 6.76 -20.95 -10.44
C SER A 2 7.31 -19.59 -10.87
N GLU A 3 7.55 -19.40 -12.17
CA GLU A 3 8.07 -18.13 -12.71
C GLU A 3 7.18 -16.93 -12.37
N GLN A 4 5.85 -17.14 -12.33
CA GLN A 4 4.87 -16.13 -11.95
C GLN A 4 5.05 -15.66 -10.50
N GLN A 5 5.34 -16.58 -9.58
CA GLN A 5 5.54 -16.23 -8.17
C GLN A 5 6.78 -15.36 -7.98
N THR A 6 7.88 -15.70 -8.66
CA THR A 6 9.12 -14.93 -8.64
C THR A 6 8.90 -13.51 -9.16
N ALA A 7 8.13 -13.34 -10.24
CA ALA A 7 7.82 -12.02 -10.78
C ALA A 7 7.02 -11.16 -9.80
N LEU A 8 6.07 -11.74 -9.07
CA LEU A 8 5.30 -11.05 -8.04
C LEU A 8 6.18 -10.58 -6.87
N GLU A 9 7.12 -11.43 -6.43
CA GLU A 9 8.05 -11.08 -5.34
C GLU A 9 8.96 -9.92 -5.71
N SER A 10 9.54 -9.94 -6.92
CA SER A 10 10.35 -8.84 -7.45
C SER A 10 9.56 -7.53 -7.54
N LEU A 11 8.28 -7.61 -7.94
CA LEU A 11 7.42 -6.43 -8.00
C LEU A 11 7.14 -5.86 -6.60
N ALA A 12 6.87 -6.72 -5.61
CA ALA A 12 6.66 -6.31 -4.23
C ALA A 12 7.92 -5.68 -3.61
N GLU A 13 9.11 -6.19 -3.92
CA GLU A 13 10.38 -5.57 -3.52
C GLU A 13 10.54 -4.18 -4.14
N PHE A 14 10.29 -4.05 -5.44
CA PHE A 14 10.37 -2.76 -6.13
C PHE A 14 9.42 -1.72 -5.52
N HIS A 15 8.22 -2.12 -5.15
CA HIS A 15 7.25 -1.24 -4.50
C HIS A 15 7.73 -0.80 -3.11
N ARG A 16 8.33 -1.69 -2.32
CA ARG A 16 8.94 -1.34 -1.02
C ARG A 16 10.08 -0.34 -1.16
N HIS A 17 10.94 -0.47 -2.18
CA HIS A 17 11.99 0.51 -2.45
C HIS A 17 11.43 1.89 -2.81
N LYS A 18 10.35 1.96 -3.60
CA LYS A 18 9.67 3.24 -3.87
C LYS A 18 9.16 3.89 -2.59
N ILE A 19 8.58 3.10 -1.68
CA ILE A 19 8.06 3.59 -0.40
C ILE A 19 9.18 4.15 0.47
N ASP A 20 10.34 3.49 0.48
CA ASP A 20 11.50 3.97 1.25
C ASP A 20 11.97 5.34 0.79
N LEU A 21 11.95 5.58 -0.53
CA LEU A 21 12.30 6.85 -1.15
C LEU A 21 11.19 7.92 -1.04
N ALA A 22 9.93 7.52 -0.90
CA ALA A 22 8.80 8.45 -0.85
C ALA A 22 8.75 9.26 0.47
N GLY A 23 8.29 10.51 0.39
CA GLY A 23 8.03 11.33 1.57
C GLY A 23 6.71 10.98 2.26
N GLU A 24 5.68 10.68 1.48
CA GLU A 24 4.38 10.20 1.95
C GLU A 24 3.74 9.29 0.89
N ILE A 25 2.63 8.64 1.27
CA ILE A 25 1.85 7.76 0.41
C ILE A 25 0.41 8.24 0.37
N LEU A 26 -0.16 8.31 -0.84
CA LEU A 26 -1.59 8.51 -1.08
C LEU A 26 -2.21 7.22 -1.61
N VAL A 27 -3.16 6.65 -0.87
CA VAL A 27 -3.89 5.46 -1.25
C VAL A 27 -5.14 5.85 -2.04
N ILE A 28 -5.28 5.28 -3.24
CA ILE A 28 -6.43 5.49 -4.11
C ILE A 28 -7.43 4.35 -3.90
N ASN A 29 -8.30 4.50 -2.92
CA ASN A 29 -9.29 3.50 -2.48
C ASN A 29 -10.69 3.80 -3.05
N VAL A 30 -10.82 3.95 -4.38
CA VAL A 30 -12.10 4.26 -5.03
C VAL A 30 -13.10 3.12 -4.80
N GLY A 31 -14.26 3.44 -4.22
CA GLY A 31 -15.24 2.44 -3.84
C GLY A 31 -14.90 1.71 -2.54
N ARG A 32 -13.97 2.25 -1.75
CA ARG A 32 -13.53 1.77 -0.42
C ARG A 32 -12.83 0.41 -0.39
N ASP A 33 -12.49 -0.18 -1.54
CA ASP A 33 -11.77 -1.44 -1.59
C ASP A 33 -10.26 -1.24 -1.78
N VAL A 34 -9.47 -2.08 -1.10
CA VAL A 34 -8.03 -2.19 -1.31
C VAL A 34 -7.62 -3.65 -1.29
N GLY A 35 -6.83 -4.04 -2.29
CA GLY A 35 -6.28 -5.39 -2.41
C GLY A 35 -5.22 -5.71 -1.36
N GLU A 36 -4.89 -7.01 -1.24
CA GLU A 36 -3.93 -7.52 -0.26
C GLU A 36 -2.51 -6.94 -0.46
N SER A 37 -2.06 -6.80 -1.72
CA SER A 37 -0.76 -6.19 -2.03
C SER A 37 -0.70 -4.72 -1.58
N THR A 38 -1.75 -3.95 -1.85
CA THR A 38 -1.87 -2.56 -1.40
C THR A 38 -1.90 -2.47 0.14
N ARG A 39 -2.58 -3.40 0.81
CA ARG A 39 -2.58 -3.47 2.28
C ARG A 39 -1.18 -3.73 2.83
N ALA A 40 -0.44 -4.69 2.25
CA ALA A 40 0.94 -4.98 2.64
C ALA A 40 1.88 -3.79 2.44
N GLU A 41 1.70 -3.03 1.36
CA GLU A 41 2.45 -1.77 1.11
C GLU A 41 2.14 -0.69 2.16
N ILE A 42 0.86 -0.52 2.51
CA ILE A 42 0.44 0.43 3.54
C ILE A 42 1.03 0.06 4.90
N GLU A 43 1.02 -1.23 5.26
CA GLU A 43 1.63 -1.73 6.49
C GLU A 43 3.14 -1.49 6.51
N TYR A 44 3.83 -1.79 5.41
CA TYR A 44 5.26 -1.52 5.27
C TYR A 44 5.58 -0.04 5.45
N ALA A 45 4.79 0.84 4.83
CA ALA A 45 4.96 2.29 4.96
C ALA A 45 4.74 2.79 6.39
N ARG A 46 3.68 2.31 7.05
CA ARG A 46 3.38 2.62 8.46
C ARG A 46 4.52 2.17 9.36
N ALA A 47 5.07 0.97 9.14
CA ALA A 47 6.23 0.46 9.88
C ALA A 47 7.50 1.31 9.68
N ARG A 48 7.65 1.96 8.51
CA ARG A 48 8.73 2.93 8.24
C ARG A 48 8.43 4.35 8.70
N GLY A 49 7.33 4.55 9.42
CA GLY A 49 6.91 5.86 9.92
C GLY A 49 6.50 6.85 8.83
N LYS A 50 6.21 6.36 7.61
CA LYS A 50 5.77 7.20 6.50
C LYS A 50 4.32 7.62 6.72
N ARG A 51 4.00 8.86 6.36
CA ARG A 51 2.62 9.35 6.38
C ARG A 51 1.83 8.64 5.29
N VAL A 52 0.67 8.08 5.66
CA VAL A 52 -0.30 7.47 4.73
C VAL A 52 -1.57 8.30 4.73
N ARG A 53 -1.97 8.76 3.55
CA ARG A 53 -3.21 9.48 3.28
C ARG A 53 -4.10 8.63 2.40
N TRP A 54 -5.40 8.83 2.50
CA TRP A 54 -6.40 8.13 1.72
C TRP A 54 -7.19 9.11 0.86
N LEU A 55 -7.53 8.70 -0.35
CA LEU A 55 -8.38 9.48 -1.25
C LEU A 55 -9.81 9.54 -0.70
N GLU A 56 -10.36 8.39 -0.34
CA GLU A 56 -11.65 8.26 0.33
C GLU A 56 -11.45 7.91 1.81
N PRO A 57 -12.35 8.29 2.72
CA PRO A 57 -12.25 7.88 4.12
C PRO A 57 -12.16 6.36 4.26
N GLU A 58 -11.26 5.88 5.12
CA GLU A 58 -11.19 4.46 5.49
C GLU A 58 -12.56 3.99 5.98
N GLU A 59 -12.93 2.74 5.69
CA GLU A 59 -14.19 2.15 6.16
C GLU A 59 -14.31 2.33 7.69
N GLY A 60 -15.34 3.08 8.13
CA GLY A 60 -15.57 3.41 9.53
C GLY A 60 -15.02 4.76 10.01
N ARG A 61 -14.20 5.47 9.22
CA ARG A 61 -13.64 6.79 9.57
C ARG A 61 -14.39 7.98 8.97
N GLY A 62 -15.65 7.76 8.61
CA GLY A 62 -16.54 8.77 8.01
C GLY A 62 -18.02 8.52 8.27
N LYS A 63 -18.38 7.76 9.32
CA LYS A 63 -19.74 7.83 9.87
C LYS A 63 -19.81 9.05 10.79
N PRO A 64 -20.88 9.88 10.70
CA PRO A 64 -21.08 10.98 11.64
C PRO A 64 -21.16 10.46 13.09
#